data_AF-A0A359H3E6-F1
#
_entry.id   AF-A0A359H3E6-F1
#
_cell.length_a   1.000
_cell.length_b   1.000
_cell.length_c   1.000
_cell.angle_alpha   90.00
_cell.angle_beta   90.00
_cell.angle_gamma   90.00
#
_symmetry.space_group_name_H-M   'P 1'
#
loop_
_entity.id
_entity.type
_entity.pdbx_description
1 polymer ?
#
loop_
_entity_poly.entity_id
_entity_poly.type
_entity_poly.pdbx_seq_one_letter_code
_entity_poly.pdbx_strand_id
1 'polypeptide(L)'
;MKIRYTKKGFSLIEMMITISIFAVIGVLVTSSMALTLRSSKKSDSLVRVRESLNYSLSSLERQIRNSEKITSTCAITGTTSTSISYISIEGITTQFECKTPGALGYIASGSASLRLTPSDISITSCSFTCTQAVNSPAIIKVNVTAEDNTSTSTEKGSVSTTMEIITRNY
;
A
#
# COMPACT_ATOMS: atom_id res chain seq x y z
N MET A 1 50.86 -10.77 60.03
CA MET A 1 49.68 -10.97 59.17
C MET A 1 50.18 -11.23 57.75
N LYS A 2 50.08 -12.48 57.25
CA LYS A 2 50.59 -12.88 55.91
C LYS A 2 49.43 -12.85 54.91
N ILE A 3 49.49 -11.95 53.94
CA ILE A 3 48.53 -11.89 52.83
C ILE A 3 48.94 -12.96 51.81
N ARG A 4 48.05 -13.93 51.55
CA ARG A 4 48.23 -14.95 50.50
C ARG A 4 47.71 -14.41 49.17
N TYR A 5 48.56 -14.38 48.16
CA TYR A 5 48.16 -14.10 46.78
C TYR A 5 47.63 -15.38 46.11
N THR A 6 46.36 -15.38 45.71
CA THR A 6 45.77 -16.45 44.90
C THR A 6 46.18 -16.28 43.44
N LYS A 7 46.88 -17.28 42.88
CA LYS A 7 47.08 -17.35 41.42
C LYS A 7 45.77 -17.76 40.75
N LYS A 8 45.00 -16.78 40.29
CA LYS A 8 43.83 -17.00 39.42
C LYS A 8 44.25 -16.68 37.98
N GLY A 9 44.74 -17.69 37.28
CA GLY A 9 44.98 -17.63 35.84
C GLY A 9 43.93 -18.47 35.12
N PHE A 10 43.41 -17.97 34.01
CA PHE A 10 42.50 -18.71 33.14
C PHE A 10 43.29 -19.75 32.34
N SER A 11 42.69 -20.93 32.14
CA SER A 11 43.28 -21.95 31.27
C SER A 11 43.08 -21.58 29.80
N LEU A 12 44.01 -21.97 28.93
CA LEU A 12 43.92 -21.73 27.48
C LEU A 12 42.64 -22.35 26.89
N ILE A 13 42.24 -23.52 27.39
CA ILE A 13 40.98 -24.17 26.98
C ILE A 13 39.75 -23.37 27.39
N GLU A 14 39.78 -22.69 28.53
CA GLU A 14 38.69 -21.86 29.04
C GLU A 14 38.50 -20.62 28.14
N MET A 15 39.62 -20.06 27.64
CA MET A 15 39.59 -18.98 26.65
C MET A 15 39.07 -19.45 25.28
N MET A 16 39.40 -20.68 24.84
CA MET A 16 38.85 -21.20 23.58
C MET A 16 37.33 -21.44 23.65
N ILE A 17 36.85 -22.00 24.76
CA ILE A 17 35.43 -22.27 24.97
C ILE A 17 34.65 -20.95 25.06
N THR A 18 35.17 -19.94 25.76
CA THR A 18 34.48 -18.64 25.85
C THR A 18 34.40 -17.94 24.49
N ILE A 19 35.48 -17.88 23.72
CA ILE A 19 35.47 -17.26 22.38
C ILE A 19 34.50 -17.97 21.44
N SER A 20 34.45 -19.31 21.45
CA SER A 20 33.52 -20.07 20.62
C SER A 20 32.06 -19.81 20.99
N ILE A 21 31.74 -19.73 22.29
CA ILE A 21 30.40 -19.34 22.75
C ILE A 21 30.06 -17.92 22.30
N PHE A 22 30.98 -16.96 22.47
CA PHE A 22 30.77 -15.58 22.02
C PHE A 22 30.57 -15.47 20.51
N ALA A 23 31.30 -16.25 19.72
CA ALA A 23 31.13 -16.28 18.27
C ALA A 23 29.73 -16.74 17.87
N VAL A 24 29.22 -17.81 18.50
CA VAL A 24 27.86 -18.31 18.25
C VAL A 24 26.81 -17.26 18.63
N ILE A 25 26.94 -16.66 19.82
CA ILE A 25 26.02 -15.61 20.26
C ILE A 25 26.05 -14.39 19.32
N GLY A 26 27.24 -13.99 18.87
CA GLY A 26 27.41 -12.86 17.94
C GLY A 26 26.67 -13.06 16.62
N VAL A 27 26.70 -14.28 16.07
CA VAL A 27 25.94 -14.63 14.84
C VAL A 27 24.43 -14.56 15.09
N LEU A 28 23.95 -15.04 16.24
CA LEU A 28 22.53 -14.98 16.60
C LEU A 28 22.04 -13.54 16.75
N VAL A 29 22.81 -12.69 17.42
CA VAL A 29 22.47 -11.26 17.57
C VAL A 29 22.42 -10.58 16.20
N THR A 30 23.43 -10.78 15.35
CA THR A 30 23.50 -10.13 14.03
C THR A 30 22.34 -10.56 13.13
N SER A 31 22.01 -11.85 13.12
CA SER A 31 20.88 -12.37 12.34
C SER A 31 19.53 -11.82 12.83
N SER A 32 19.33 -11.72 14.16
CA SER A 32 18.12 -11.13 14.74
C SER A 32 17.95 -9.64 14.38
N MET A 33 19.06 -8.89 14.37
CA MET A 33 19.07 -7.48 14.01
C MET A 33 18.76 -7.28 12.52
N ALA A 34 19.34 -8.12 11.65
CA ALA A 34 19.07 -8.08 10.21
C ALA A 34 17.60 -8.36 9.90
N LEU A 35 16.98 -9.34 10.58
CA LEU A 35 15.55 -9.64 10.45
C LEU A 35 14.68 -8.47 10.90
N THR A 36 15.03 -7.82 12.01
CA THR A 36 14.31 -6.65 12.52
C THR A 36 14.35 -5.49 11.51
N LEU A 37 15.52 -5.20 10.94
CA LEU A 37 15.67 -4.14 9.93
C LEU A 37 14.84 -4.42 8.67
N ARG A 38 14.87 -5.66 8.18
CA ARG A 38 14.06 -6.06 7.02
C ARG A 38 12.57 -5.95 7.31
N SER A 39 12.15 -6.31 8.52
CA SER A 39 10.75 -6.19 8.96
C SER A 39 10.32 -4.74 9.07
N SER A 40 11.18 -3.86 9.60
CA SER A 40 10.94 -2.41 9.66
C SER A 40 10.74 -1.83 8.27
N LYS A 41 11.64 -2.13 7.32
CA LYS A 41 11.52 -1.66 5.93
C LYS A 41 10.22 -2.09 5.27
N LYS A 42 9.81 -3.35 5.46
CA LYS A 42 8.54 -3.86 4.95
C LYS A 42 7.35 -3.14 5.59
N SER A 43 7.43 -2.87 6.90
CA SER A 43 6.39 -2.10 7.61
C SER A 43 6.27 -0.69 7.04
N ASP A 44 7.40 0.01 6.86
CA ASP A 44 7.42 1.37 6.31
C ASP A 44 6.88 1.39 4.88
N SER A 45 7.25 0.40 4.06
CA SER A 45 6.71 0.20 2.71
C SER A 45 5.18 0.05 2.73
N LEU A 46 4.66 -0.80 3.61
CA LEU A 46 3.22 -1.00 3.77
C LEU A 46 2.48 0.27 4.25
N VAL A 47 3.11 1.07 5.11
CA VAL A 47 2.53 2.34 5.57
C VAL A 47 2.44 3.34 4.42
N ARG A 48 3.53 3.53 3.65
CA ARG A 48 3.55 4.43 2.48
C ARG A 48 2.49 4.05 1.44
N VAL A 49 2.37 2.75 1.13
CA VAL A 49 1.37 2.25 0.18
C VAL A 49 -0.05 2.55 0.68
N ARG A 50 -0.34 2.31 1.97
CA ARG A 50 -1.64 2.61 2.57
C ARG A 50 -1.97 4.10 2.55
N GLU A 51 -1.02 4.94 2.95
CA GLU A 51 -1.25 6.40 3.02
C GLU A 51 -1.56 6.98 1.64
N SER A 52 -0.82 6.55 0.63
CA SER A 52 -1.04 7.00 -0.74
C SER A 52 -2.35 6.50 -1.32
N LEU A 53 -2.72 5.23 -1.04
CA LEU A 53 -4.04 4.71 -1.41
C LEU A 53 -5.16 5.50 -0.73
N ASN A 54 -5.04 5.76 0.57
CA ASN A 54 -6.03 6.55 1.31
C ASN A 54 -6.17 7.96 0.75
N TYR A 55 -5.06 8.61 0.37
CA TYR A 55 -5.09 9.91 -0.27
C TYR A 55 -5.80 9.86 -1.64
N SER A 56 -5.41 8.92 -2.53
CA SER A 56 -6.04 8.80 -3.84
C SER A 56 -7.52 8.43 -3.75
N LEU A 57 -7.89 7.50 -2.87
CA LEU A 57 -9.27 7.05 -2.66
C LEU A 57 -10.15 8.12 -2.02
N SER A 58 -9.65 8.88 -1.03
CA SER A 58 -10.41 9.99 -0.44
C SER A 58 -10.66 11.12 -1.44
N SER A 59 -9.67 11.44 -2.29
CA SER A 59 -9.84 12.39 -3.39
C SER A 59 -10.88 11.91 -4.40
N LEU A 60 -10.88 10.61 -4.71
CA LEU A 60 -11.85 9.98 -5.59
C LEU A 60 -13.25 9.97 -4.98
N GLU A 61 -13.40 9.56 -3.72
CA GLU A 61 -14.67 9.61 -2.99
C GLU A 61 -15.25 11.01 -3.00
N ARG A 62 -14.45 12.02 -2.66
CA ARG A 62 -14.92 13.41 -2.61
C ARG A 62 -15.44 13.88 -3.96
N GLN A 63 -14.75 13.54 -5.05
CA GLN A 63 -15.17 13.96 -6.39
C GLN A 63 -16.42 13.21 -6.87
N ILE A 64 -16.49 11.90 -6.65
CA ILE A 64 -17.66 11.08 -7.03
C ILE A 64 -18.89 11.45 -6.19
N ARG A 65 -18.73 11.63 -4.87
CA ARG A 65 -19.84 12.00 -3.97
C ARG A 65 -20.44 13.37 -4.31
N ASN A 66 -19.62 14.29 -4.79
CA ASN A 66 -20.03 15.63 -5.23
C ASN A 66 -20.28 15.73 -6.75
N SER A 67 -20.31 14.59 -7.46
CA SER A 67 -20.67 14.59 -8.87
C SER A 67 -22.15 14.91 -9.05
N GLU A 68 -22.48 15.59 -10.15
CA GLU A 68 -23.85 15.88 -10.52
C GLU A 68 -24.55 14.59 -10.98
N LYS A 69 -23.88 13.82 -11.85
CA LYS A 69 -24.35 12.51 -12.31
C LYS A 69 -23.20 11.64 -12.79
N ILE A 70 -23.42 10.33 -12.74
CA ILE A 70 -22.53 9.33 -13.35
C ILE A 70 -22.94 9.14 -14.80
N THR A 71 -21.98 9.23 -15.73
CA THR A 71 -22.23 9.06 -17.18
C THR A 71 -21.79 7.70 -17.71
N SER A 72 -20.98 6.97 -16.94
CA SER A 72 -20.68 5.57 -17.24
C SER A 72 -21.89 4.67 -17.12
N THR A 73 -21.84 3.54 -17.84
CA THR A 73 -22.90 2.53 -17.82
C THR A 73 -22.97 1.82 -16.47
N CYS A 74 -24.00 2.11 -15.69
CA CYS A 74 -24.29 1.43 -14.43
C CYS A 74 -25.46 0.46 -14.61
N ALA A 75 -25.24 -0.82 -14.32
CA ALA A 75 -26.27 -1.85 -14.36
C ALA A 75 -26.81 -2.15 -12.96
N ILE A 76 -28.04 -2.65 -12.84
CA ILE A 76 -28.62 -3.09 -11.57
C ILE A 76 -27.77 -4.22 -10.95
N THR A 77 -27.24 -5.11 -11.79
CA THR A 77 -26.35 -6.22 -11.39
C THR A 77 -24.89 -5.80 -11.21
N GLY A 78 -24.55 -4.55 -11.52
CA GLY A 78 -23.19 -4.02 -11.48
C GLY A 78 -22.44 -4.14 -12.81
N THR A 79 -21.82 -3.03 -13.23
CA THR A 79 -20.90 -2.98 -14.37
C THR A 79 -19.49 -2.77 -13.84
N THR A 80 -18.56 -3.65 -14.18
CA THR A 80 -17.15 -3.49 -13.79
C THR A 80 -16.34 -2.93 -14.95
N SER A 81 -15.57 -1.88 -14.71
CA SER A 81 -14.71 -1.22 -15.69
C SER A 81 -13.44 -0.67 -15.03
N THR A 82 -12.42 -0.38 -15.82
CA THR A 82 -11.17 0.27 -15.35
C THR A 82 -11.26 1.79 -15.34
N SER A 83 -12.36 2.35 -15.85
CA SER A 83 -12.66 3.77 -15.82
C SER A 83 -14.08 4.02 -15.33
N ILE A 84 -14.28 5.20 -14.75
CA ILE A 84 -15.59 5.72 -14.37
C ILE A 84 -15.66 7.21 -14.75
N SER A 85 -16.67 7.56 -15.53
CA SER A 85 -16.94 8.89 -16.06
C SER A 85 -18.13 9.49 -15.32
N TYR A 86 -18.01 10.78 -15.00
CA TYR A 86 -19.00 11.54 -14.26
C TYR A 86 -18.98 13.00 -14.67
N ILE A 87 -20.06 13.72 -14.36
CA ILE A 87 -20.14 15.17 -14.51
C ILE A 87 -19.83 15.80 -13.16
N SER A 88 -18.82 16.67 -13.12
CA SER A 88 -18.50 17.50 -11.96
C SER A 88 -19.64 18.46 -11.65
N ILE A 89 -19.69 19.02 -10.44
CA ILE A 89 -20.63 20.11 -10.08
C ILE A 89 -20.51 21.34 -10.99
N GLU A 90 -19.37 21.48 -11.68
CA GLU A 90 -19.13 22.55 -12.66
C GLU A 90 -19.67 22.22 -14.06
N GLY A 91 -20.38 21.09 -14.24
CA GLY A 91 -20.89 20.64 -15.54
C GLY A 91 -19.84 20.02 -16.47
N ILE A 92 -18.58 19.93 -16.01
CA ILE A 92 -17.48 19.37 -16.80
C ILE A 92 -17.51 17.85 -16.74
N THR A 93 -17.50 17.19 -17.91
CA THR A 93 -17.35 15.74 -18.00
C THR A 93 -15.90 15.37 -17.69
N THR A 94 -15.72 14.55 -16.66
CA THR A 94 -14.42 14.07 -16.22
C THR A 94 -14.48 12.56 -16.01
N GLN A 95 -13.32 11.92 -15.93
CA GLN A 95 -13.24 10.49 -15.63
C GLN A 95 -12.05 10.19 -14.73
N PHE A 96 -12.25 9.18 -13.89
CA PHE A 96 -11.17 8.42 -13.30
C PHE A 96 -10.83 7.25 -14.21
N GLU A 97 -9.54 6.99 -14.34
CA GLU A 97 -9.06 5.83 -15.08
C GLU A 97 -7.91 5.18 -14.32
N CYS A 98 -8.00 3.87 -14.20
CA CYS A 98 -6.91 3.05 -13.74
C CYS A 98 -6.04 2.69 -14.94
N LYS A 99 -4.95 3.44 -15.08
CA LYS A 99 -3.89 3.15 -16.05
C LYS A 99 -3.04 2.03 -15.46
N THR A 100 -3.33 0.78 -15.82
CA THR A 100 -2.57 -0.39 -15.35
C THR A 100 -1.75 -1.03 -16.47
N PRO A 101 -0.74 -0.36 -17.08
CA PRO A 101 0.21 -1.05 -17.94
C PRO A 101 1.34 -1.60 -17.06
N GLY A 102 1.11 -2.73 -16.38
CA GLY A 102 2.16 -3.46 -15.64
C GLY A 102 2.81 -2.67 -14.50
N ALA A 103 4.14 -2.72 -14.38
CA ALA A 103 4.91 -2.27 -13.21
C ALA A 103 4.82 -0.76 -12.90
N LEU A 104 4.19 0.06 -13.74
CA LEU A 104 4.02 1.51 -13.54
C LEU A 104 2.54 1.92 -13.50
N GLY A 105 1.68 1.09 -12.93
CA GLY A 105 0.25 1.39 -12.85
C GLY A 105 -0.05 2.60 -11.94
N TYR A 106 -1.04 3.41 -12.31
CA TYR A 106 -1.48 4.55 -11.51
C TYR A 106 -2.97 4.86 -11.71
N ILE A 107 -3.55 5.57 -10.74
CA ILE A 107 -4.90 6.12 -10.84
C ILE A 107 -4.77 7.54 -11.39
N ALA A 108 -5.53 7.84 -12.44
CA ALA A 108 -5.58 9.15 -13.06
C ALA A 108 -6.96 9.79 -12.87
N SER A 109 -6.98 11.12 -12.69
CA SER A 109 -8.16 11.99 -12.64
C SER A 109 -8.15 12.98 -13.79
N GLY A 110 -9.26 13.72 -13.96
CA GLY A 110 -9.36 14.84 -14.90
C GLY A 110 -9.17 14.39 -16.35
N SER A 111 -9.92 13.36 -16.75
CA SER A 111 -9.80 12.78 -18.10
C SER A 111 -8.46 12.10 -18.35
N ALA A 112 -8.04 11.31 -17.36
CA ALA A 112 -6.82 10.49 -17.39
C ALA A 112 -5.50 11.26 -17.56
N SER A 113 -5.50 12.56 -17.26
CA SER A 113 -4.34 13.44 -17.46
C SER A 113 -3.58 13.74 -16.16
N LEU A 114 -4.25 13.70 -15.01
CA LEU A 114 -3.64 14.01 -13.71
C LEU A 114 -3.43 12.73 -12.89
N ARG A 115 -2.19 12.44 -12.54
CA ARG A 115 -1.83 11.30 -11.72
C ARG A 115 -2.13 11.55 -10.24
N LEU A 116 -2.88 10.65 -9.60
CA LEU A 116 -3.27 10.74 -8.18
C LEU A 116 -2.37 9.95 -7.23
N THR A 117 -1.67 8.95 -7.73
CA THR A 117 -0.74 8.13 -6.94
C THR A 117 0.71 8.63 -7.13
N PRO A 118 1.60 8.51 -6.13
CA PRO A 118 3.00 8.92 -6.26
C PRO A 118 3.86 7.83 -6.96
N SER A 119 5.02 8.20 -7.51
CA SER A 119 5.79 7.38 -8.50
C SER A 119 6.50 6.16 -7.92
N ASP A 120 6.69 6.19 -6.61
CA ASP A 120 7.18 5.12 -5.77
C ASP A 120 6.12 4.02 -5.53
N ILE A 121 4.86 4.23 -5.94
CA ILE A 121 3.77 3.26 -5.78
C ILE A 121 3.19 2.90 -7.14
N SER A 122 3.03 1.59 -7.33
CA SER A 122 2.46 0.99 -8.53
C SER A 122 1.11 0.35 -8.24
N ILE A 123 0.12 0.63 -9.07
CA ILE A 123 -1.21 0.02 -9.00
C ILE A 123 -1.20 -1.26 -9.83
N THR A 124 -1.31 -2.41 -9.17
CA THR A 124 -1.24 -3.73 -9.82
C THR A 124 -2.59 -4.19 -10.33
N SER A 125 -3.66 -3.88 -9.60
CA SER A 125 -5.02 -4.09 -10.04
C SER A 125 -5.90 -2.94 -9.59
N CYS A 126 -6.83 -2.55 -10.46
CA CYS A 126 -7.85 -1.60 -10.09
C CYS A 126 -9.12 -1.86 -10.90
N SER A 127 -10.27 -1.78 -10.24
CA SER A 127 -11.57 -1.86 -10.89
C SER A 127 -12.59 -0.97 -10.20
N PHE A 128 -13.48 -0.40 -11.01
CA PHE A 128 -14.67 0.31 -10.61
C PHE A 128 -15.88 -0.56 -10.94
N THR A 129 -16.70 -0.86 -9.96
CA THR A 129 -17.98 -1.53 -10.14
C THR A 129 -19.09 -0.54 -9.85
N CYS A 130 -19.85 -0.15 -10.86
CA CYS A 130 -21.00 0.73 -10.71
C CYS A 130 -22.30 -0.05 -10.70
N THR A 131 -23.09 0.11 -9.64
CA THR A 131 -24.44 -0.43 -9.51
C THR A 131 -25.44 0.70 -9.36
N GLN A 132 -26.48 0.73 -10.20
CA GLN A 132 -27.55 1.71 -10.09
C GLN A 132 -28.90 1.02 -10.32
N ALA A 133 -29.81 1.15 -9.34
CA ALA A 133 -31.20 0.74 -9.47
C ALA A 133 -32.06 1.91 -9.97
N VAL A 134 -33.25 1.61 -10.51
CA VAL A 134 -34.18 2.63 -10.99
C VAL A 134 -34.54 3.57 -9.82
N ASN A 135 -34.43 4.88 -10.05
CA ASN A 135 -34.71 5.93 -9.06
C ASN A 135 -33.90 5.80 -7.75
N SER A 136 -32.70 5.20 -7.81
CA SER A 136 -31.79 5.07 -6.67
C SER A 136 -30.43 5.70 -6.98
N PRO A 137 -29.71 6.22 -5.97
CA PRO A 137 -28.38 6.75 -6.17
C PRO A 137 -27.43 5.66 -6.69
N ALA A 138 -26.48 6.05 -7.52
CA ALA A 138 -25.46 5.14 -8.01
C ALA A 138 -24.50 4.79 -6.86
N ILE A 139 -24.16 3.51 -6.76
CA ILE A 139 -23.19 2.98 -5.82
C ILE A 139 -21.98 2.55 -6.62
N ILE A 140 -20.82 3.11 -6.28
CA ILE A 140 -19.55 2.84 -6.93
C ILE A 140 -18.64 2.14 -5.94
N LYS A 141 -18.30 0.90 -6.25
CA LYS A 141 -17.32 0.10 -5.51
C LYS A 141 -15.99 0.17 -6.23
N VAL A 142 -14.95 0.58 -5.53
CA VAL A 142 -13.59 0.68 -6.05
C VAL A 142 -12.75 -0.39 -5.39
N ASN A 143 -12.14 -1.27 -6.18
CA ASN A 143 -11.16 -2.23 -5.70
C ASN A 143 -9.80 -1.83 -6.23
N VAL A 144 -8.83 -1.64 -5.35
CA VAL A 144 -7.46 -1.28 -5.74
C VAL A 144 -6.48 -2.17 -5.00
N THR A 145 -5.50 -2.69 -5.73
CA THR A 145 -4.29 -3.26 -5.16
C THR A 145 -3.10 -2.43 -5.61
N ALA A 146 -2.28 -2.03 -4.65
CA ALA A 146 -1.05 -1.31 -4.90
C ALA A 146 0.14 -2.03 -4.26
N GLU A 147 1.31 -1.77 -4.82
CA GLU A 147 2.59 -2.21 -4.30
C GLU A 147 3.62 -1.09 -4.30
N ASP A 148 4.58 -1.19 -3.38
CA ASP A 148 5.76 -0.34 -3.39
C ASP A 148 6.69 -0.75 -4.57
N ASN A 149 7.04 0.23 -5.38
CA ASN A 149 7.89 0.07 -6.56
C ASN A 149 9.39 0.27 -6.26
N THR A 150 9.73 0.79 -5.09
CA THR A 150 11.11 1.12 -4.67
C THR A 150 11.77 0.03 -3.84
N SER A 151 10.97 -0.82 -3.18
CA SER A 151 11.45 -1.89 -2.32
C SER A 151 11.86 -3.14 -3.12
N THR A 152 12.85 -3.88 -2.62
CA THR A 152 13.22 -5.19 -3.18
C THR A 152 12.06 -6.18 -3.03
N SER A 153 11.91 -7.14 -3.95
CA SER A 153 10.78 -8.11 -3.98
C SER A 153 10.43 -8.74 -2.63
N THR A 154 11.45 -8.99 -1.81
CA THR A 154 11.38 -9.55 -0.46
C THR A 154 10.93 -8.60 0.66
N GLU A 155 10.95 -7.31 0.39
CA GLU A 155 10.59 -6.19 1.29
C GLU A 155 9.35 -5.42 0.77
N LYS A 156 8.90 -5.71 -0.46
CA LYS A 156 7.71 -5.09 -1.06
C LYS A 156 6.48 -5.32 -0.19
N GLY A 157 5.88 -4.22 0.23
CA GLY A 157 4.52 -4.20 0.77
C GLY A 157 3.51 -4.14 -0.36
N SER A 158 2.55 -5.06 -0.37
CA SER A 158 1.35 -4.97 -1.19
C SER A 158 0.12 -4.78 -0.29
N VAL A 159 -0.81 -3.95 -0.76
CA VAL A 159 -2.04 -3.61 -0.02
C VAL A 159 -3.20 -3.63 -1.01
N SER A 160 -4.25 -4.37 -0.67
CA SER A 160 -5.54 -4.31 -1.35
C SER A 160 -6.54 -3.57 -0.48
N THR A 161 -7.31 -2.66 -1.07
CA THR A 161 -8.35 -1.90 -0.39
C THR A 161 -9.58 -1.80 -1.28
N THR A 162 -10.74 -1.95 -0.65
CA THR A 162 -12.05 -1.79 -1.27
C THR A 162 -12.75 -0.61 -0.63
N MET A 163 -13.33 0.27 -1.45
CA MET A 163 -14.10 1.43 -1.04
C MET A 163 -15.47 1.40 -1.70
N GLU A 164 -16.51 1.78 -0.97
CA GLU A 164 -17.87 1.92 -1.49
C GLU A 164 -18.36 3.35 -1.33
N ILE A 165 -18.82 3.94 -2.43
CA ILE A 165 -19.20 5.34 -2.52
C ILE A 165 -20.63 5.41 -3.04
N ILE A 166 -21.49 6.15 -2.34
CA ILE A 166 -22.88 6.40 -2.75
C ILE A 166 -22.96 7.85 -3.24
N THR A 167 -23.48 8.06 -4.46
CA THR A 167 -23.67 9.40 -5.01
C THR A 167 -24.81 10.14 -4.30
N ARG A 168 -24.74 11.47 -4.24
CA ARG A 168 -25.78 12.29 -3.60
C ARG A 168 -26.99 12.55 -4.50
N ASN A 169 -26.76 12.64 -5.80
CA ASN A 169 -27.78 13.03 -6.78
C ASN A 169 -28.20 11.83 -7.63
N TYR A 170 -29.48 11.85 -8.06
CA TYR A 170 -30.15 10.88 -8.91
C TYR A 170 -30.67 11.56 -10.18
#